data_AF-A0A1I3WA83-F1
#
_entry.id   AF-A0A1I3WA83-F1
#
_cell.length_a   1.000
_cell.length_b   1.000
_cell.length_c   1.000
_cell.angle_alpha   90.00
_cell.angle_beta   90.00
_cell.angle_gamma   90.00
#
_symmetry.space_group_name_H-M   'P 1'
#
loop_
_entity.id
_entity.type
_entity.pdbx_description
1 polymer ?
#
loop_
_entity_poly.entity_id
_entity_poly.type
_entity_poly.pdbx_seq_one_letter_code
_entity_poly.pdbx_strand_id
1 'polypeptide(L)'
;MLELAAQTYPVPHAGLSFILDRPLAVPRHSCLYLSGDNGAGKSTFVEHVLIPGLRKKHSLLYLAQDMDLQQNTIRTTLALLGHDVPETLADMAVAWVRTSGCRELIILDEFDKYVSDEQMQALNLPGFNWVVQVSHLPRRERCAEFSHGFELHFDRQQGTDVNLRITQLWPR
;
A
#
# COMPACT_ATOMS: atom_id res chain seq x y z
N MET A 1 8.95 11.88 -6.92
CA MET A 1 7.49 11.71 -7.10
C MET A 1 7.23 10.22 -7.21
N LEU A 2 6.10 9.72 -6.72
CA LEU A 2 5.67 8.34 -6.96
C LEU A 2 4.87 8.32 -8.25
N GLU A 3 5.37 7.62 -9.27
CA GLU A 3 4.87 7.76 -10.64
C GLU A 3 4.63 6.42 -11.34
N LEU A 4 3.48 6.28 -11.99
CA LEU A 4 3.19 5.28 -13.01
C LEU A 4 2.68 5.97 -14.28
N ALA A 5 3.14 5.52 -15.45
CA ALA A 5 2.74 6.09 -16.72
C ALA A 5 1.27 5.77 -17.05
N ALA A 6 0.60 6.67 -17.77
CA ALA A 6 -0.69 6.38 -18.37
C ALA A 6 -0.51 5.30 -19.45
N GLN A 7 -1.11 4.13 -19.23
CA GLN A 7 -1.14 3.02 -20.17
C GLN A 7 -2.06 1.92 -19.64
N THR A 8 -2.25 0.89 -20.46
CA THR A 8 -2.85 -0.37 -20.03
C THR A 8 -1.76 -1.29 -19.48
N TYR A 9 -2.00 -1.83 -18.29
CA TYR A 9 -1.14 -2.81 -17.63
C TYR A 9 -1.84 -4.17 -17.65
N PRO A 10 -1.50 -5.05 -18.60
CA PRO A 10 -2.05 -6.39 -18.65
C PRO A 10 -1.45 -7.26 -17.54
N VAL A 11 -2.30 -8.03 -16.87
CA VAL A 11 -1.95 -8.99 -15.82
C VAL A 11 -2.57 -10.35 -16.19
N PRO A 12 -1.95 -11.09 -17.13
CA PRO A 12 -2.59 -12.23 -17.79
C PRO A 12 -2.95 -13.38 -16.85
N HIS A 13 -2.15 -13.63 -15.81
CA HIS A 13 -2.40 -14.70 -14.85
C HIS A 13 -3.64 -14.46 -13.98
N ALA A 14 -4.02 -13.19 -13.80
CA ALA A 14 -5.26 -12.81 -13.12
C ALA A 14 -6.43 -12.61 -14.10
N GLY A 15 -6.17 -12.65 -15.40
CA GLY A 15 -7.15 -12.31 -16.44
C GLY A 15 -7.63 -10.86 -16.35
N LEU A 16 -6.78 -9.94 -15.90
CA LEU A 16 -7.13 -8.53 -15.71
C LEU A 16 -6.26 -7.60 -16.56
N SER A 17 -6.83 -6.47 -16.97
CA SER A 17 -6.13 -5.37 -17.62
C SER A 17 -6.44 -4.06 -16.89
N PHE A 18 -5.44 -3.45 -16.26
CA PHE A 18 -5.62 -2.20 -15.54
C PHE A 18 -5.37 -1.03 -16.47
N ILE A 19 -6.40 -0.20 -16.70
CA ILE A 19 -6.35 0.92 -17.63
C ILE A 19 -6.17 2.19 -16.81
N LEU A 20 -5.02 2.82 -16.97
CA LEU A 20 -4.71 4.10 -16.37
C LEU A 20 -4.67 5.16 -17.47
N ASP A 21 -5.72 5.97 -17.57
CA ASP A 21 -5.90 6.97 -18.64
C ASP A 21 -4.99 8.21 -18.47
N ARG A 22 -4.57 8.48 -17.24
CA ARG A 22 -3.68 9.58 -16.86
C ARG A 22 -2.58 9.09 -15.93
N PRO A 23 -1.36 9.63 -16.00
CA PRO A 23 -0.28 9.15 -15.13
C PRO A 23 -0.68 9.25 -13.66
N LEU A 24 -0.42 8.19 -12.90
CA LEU A 24 -0.47 8.26 -11.44
C LEU A 24 0.77 9.07 -11.04
N ALA A 25 0.57 10.27 -10.50
CA ALA A 25 1.68 11.12 -10.06
C ALA A 25 1.37 11.68 -8.68
N VAL A 26 2.05 11.13 -7.66
CA VAL A 26 1.81 11.45 -6.25
C VAL A 26 3.05 12.13 -5.65
N PRO A 27 2.94 13.40 -5.18
CA PRO A 27 4.07 14.12 -4.58
C PRO A 27 4.53 13.46 -3.28
N ARG A 28 5.72 13.82 -2.80
CA ARG A 28 6.22 13.36 -1.49
C ARG A 28 5.29 13.81 -0.35
N HIS A 29 5.35 13.09 0.75
CA HIS A 29 4.53 13.24 1.96
C HIS A 29 3.03 13.14 1.69
N SER A 30 2.65 12.13 0.89
CA SER A 30 1.26 11.88 0.49
C SER A 30 0.79 10.49 0.91
N CYS A 31 -0.51 10.40 1.19
CA CYS A 31 -1.21 9.14 1.33
C CYS A 31 -2.03 8.85 0.07
N LEU A 32 -1.92 7.63 -0.46
CA LEU A 32 -2.67 7.13 -1.60
C LEU A 32 -3.57 5.97 -1.16
N TYR A 33 -4.88 6.17 -1.24
CA TYR A 33 -5.88 5.15 -0.95
C TYR A 33 -6.26 4.40 -2.22
N LEU A 34 -6.28 3.08 -2.19
CA LEU A 34 -6.80 2.24 -3.26
C LEU A 34 -8.22 1.82 -2.88
N SER A 35 -9.22 2.32 -3.60
CA SER A 35 -10.63 2.07 -3.33
C SER A 35 -11.33 1.38 -4.50
N GLY A 36 -12.44 0.72 -4.22
CA GLY A 36 -13.21 -0.05 -5.20
C GLY A 36 -13.74 -1.33 -4.58
N ASP A 37 -14.66 -1.98 -5.28
CA ASP A 37 -15.39 -3.14 -4.76
C ASP A 37 -14.47 -4.33 -4.43
N ASN A 38 -15.00 -5.27 -3.64
CA ASN A 38 -14.34 -6.55 -3.41
C ASN A 38 -14.22 -7.30 -4.74
N GLY A 39 -13.01 -7.79 -5.05
CA GLY A 39 -12.73 -8.42 -6.34
C GLY A 39 -12.45 -7.44 -7.50
N ALA A 40 -12.34 -6.13 -7.24
CA ALA A 40 -11.92 -5.15 -8.25
C ALA A 40 -10.44 -5.27 -8.66
N GLY A 41 -9.65 -6.12 -7.99
CA GLY A 41 -8.25 -6.38 -8.33
C GLY A 41 -7.22 -5.44 -7.67
N LYS A 42 -7.55 -4.83 -6.53
CA LYS A 42 -6.67 -3.88 -5.80
C LYS A 42 -5.31 -4.52 -5.45
N SER A 43 -5.31 -5.63 -4.72
CA SER A 43 -4.09 -6.36 -4.35
C SER A 43 -3.33 -6.87 -5.58
N THR A 44 -4.05 -7.38 -6.58
CA THR A 44 -3.45 -7.79 -7.86
C THR A 44 -2.72 -6.63 -8.55
N PHE A 45 -3.30 -5.43 -8.57
CA PHE A 45 -2.63 -4.25 -9.10
C PHE A 45 -1.41 -3.86 -8.26
N VAL A 46 -1.51 -3.90 -6.93
CA VAL A 46 -0.38 -3.61 -6.04
C VAL A 46 0.81 -4.51 -6.38
N GLU A 47 0.58 -5.82 -6.47
CA GLU A 47 1.62 -6.83 -6.60
C GLU A 47 2.21 -6.92 -8.02
N HIS A 48 1.38 -6.71 -9.04
CA HIS A 48 1.79 -6.93 -10.43
C HIS A 48 1.99 -5.67 -11.26
N VAL A 49 1.54 -4.52 -10.77
CA VAL A 49 1.68 -3.23 -11.47
C VAL A 49 2.43 -2.22 -10.62
N LEU A 50 1.92 -1.89 -9.43
CA LEU A 50 2.46 -0.82 -8.59
C LEU A 50 3.86 -1.15 -8.08
N ILE A 51 4.04 -2.27 -7.36
CA ILE A 51 5.34 -2.68 -6.82
C ILE A 51 6.37 -2.86 -7.96
N PRO A 52 6.09 -3.60 -9.05
CA PRO A 52 7.04 -3.75 -10.15
C PRO A 52 7.41 -2.43 -10.84
N GLY A 53 6.45 -1.51 -10.97
CA GLY A 53 6.67 -0.19 -11.56
C GLY A 53 7.52 0.73 -10.68
N LEU A 54 7.38 0.62 -9.34
CA LEU A 54 8.06 1.50 -8.40
C LEU A 54 9.41 0.98 -7.89
N ARG A 55 9.57 -0.35 -7.74
CA ARG A 55 10.77 -0.96 -7.09
C ARG A 55 12.10 -0.69 -7.81
N LYS A 56 12.07 -0.22 -9.06
CA LYS A 56 13.28 0.16 -9.81
C LYS A 56 13.85 1.51 -9.37
N LYS A 57 13.04 2.36 -8.74
CA LYS A 57 13.38 3.75 -8.39
C LYS A 57 13.22 4.05 -6.90
N HIS A 58 12.49 3.21 -6.17
CA HIS A 58 12.12 3.44 -4.78
C HIS A 58 12.39 2.20 -3.93
N SER A 59 12.88 2.43 -2.71
CA SER A 59 12.85 1.44 -1.64
C SER A 59 11.43 1.38 -1.08
N LEU A 60 10.91 0.17 -0.88
CA LEU A 60 9.55 -0.03 -0.39
C LEU A 60 9.49 -1.08 0.69
N LEU A 61 8.58 -0.87 1.64
CA LEU A 61 8.16 -1.86 2.62
C LEU A 61 6.72 -2.27 2.30
N TYR A 62 6.49 -3.56 2.09
CA TYR A 62 5.18 -4.09 1.72
C TYR A 62 4.68 -5.04 2.80
N LEU A 63 3.58 -4.66 3.44
CA LEU A 63 2.78 -5.52 4.31
C LEU A 63 1.58 -6.01 3.50
N ALA A 64 1.58 -7.31 3.21
CA ALA A 64 0.63 -7.95 2.31
C ALA A 64 -0.72 -8.20 2.98
N GLN A 65 -1.74 -8.43 2.16
CA GLN A 65 -3.09 -8.79 2.61
C GLN A 65 -3.10 -10.03 3.52
N ASP A 66 -2.25 -11.02 3.24
CA ASP A 66 -2.09 -12.19 4.09
C ASP A 66 -0.76 -12.12 4.84
N MET A 67 -0.81 -11.53 6.03
CA MET A 67 0.36 -11.36 6.89
C MET A 67 0.86 -12.67 7.50
N ASP A 68 0.02 -13.72 7.56
CA ASP A 68 0.42 -15.02 8.10
C ASP A 68 1.51 -15.65 7.21
N LEU A 69 1.42 -15.43 5.88
CA LEU A 69 2.45 -15.83 4.92
C LEU A 69 3.77 -15.05 5.11
N GLN A 70 3.72 -13.84 5.66
CA GLN A 70 4.90 -13.01 5.92
C GLN A 70 5.49 -13.21 7.32
N GLN A 71 4.75 -13.82 8.25
CA GLN A 71 5.12 -13.93 9.66
C GLN A 71 6.53 -14.51 9.87
N ASN A 72 6.85 -15.62 9.20
CA ASN A 72 8.16 -16.25 9.35
C ASN A 72 9.28 -15.38 8.78
N THR A 73 9.05 -14.72 7.63
CA THR A 73 10.00 -13.76 7.04
C THR A 73 10.28 -12.61 8.01
N ILE A 74 9.24 -12.07 8.64
CA ILE A 74 9.35 -10.98 9.61
C ILE A 74 10.16 -11.42 10.83
N ARG A 75 9.75 -12.54 11.42
CA ARG A 75 10.42 -13.16 12.58
C ARG A 75 11.90 -13.39 12.32
N THR A 76 12.24 -14.02 11.20
CA THR A 76 13.62 -14.29 10.82
C THR A 76 14.40 -13.00 10.59
N THR A 77 13.79 -12.00 9.93
CA THR A 77 14.44 -10.70 9.69
C THR A 77 14.76 -9.99 11.01
N LEU A 78 13.80 -9.91 11.94
CA LEU A 78 14.02 -9.32 13.26
C LEU A 78 15.13 -10.04 14.04
N ALA A 79 15.11 -11.37 14.07
CA ALA A 79 16.13 -12.17 14.74
C ALA A 79 17.53 -11.98 14.13
N LEU A 80 17.64 -11.96 12.79
CA LEU A 80 18.92 -11.76 12.09
C LEU A 80 19.50 -10.36 12.31
N LEU A 81 18.64 -9.36 12.52
CA LEU A 81 19.04 -7.99 12.87
C LEU A 81 19.34 -7.83 14.37
N GLY A 82 19.21 -8.89 15.17
CA GLY A 82 19.48 -8.86 16.61
C GLY A 82 18.41 -8.12 17.42
N HIS A 83 17.19 -8.03 16.90
CA HIS A 83 16.05 -7.43 17.61
C HIS A 83 15.21 -8.49 18.32
N ASP A 84 14.55 -8.08 19.40
CA ASP A 84 13.51 -8.89 20.05
C ASP A 84 12.41 -9.21 19.03
N VAL A 85 11.93 -10.46 19.08
CA VAL A 85 10.84 -10.94 18.23
C VAL A 85 9.57 -11.00 19.08
N PRO A 86 8.60 -10.10 18.84
CA PRO A 86 7.31 -10.17 19.52
C PRO A 86 6.56 -11.48 19.26
N GLU A 87 5.67 -11.87 20.16
CA GLU A 87 4.87 -13.09 20.01
C GLU A 87 3.73 -12.92 19.00
N THR A 88 3.08 -11.74 19.02
CA THR A 88 1.93 -11.46 18.16
C THR A 88 2.36 -10.97 16.77
N LEU A 89 1.59 -11.32 15.74
CA LEU A 89 1.84 -10.87 14.37
C LEU A 89 1.77 -9.35 14.23
N ALA A 90 0.81 -8.74 14.92
CA ALA A 90 0.62 -7.30 14.95
C ALA A 90 1.87 -6.58 15.49
N ASP A 91 2.37 -7.01 16.65
CA ASP A 91 3.55 -6.40 17.25
C ASP A 91 4.83 -6.70 16.46
N MET A 92 4.93 -7.91 15.87
CA MET A 92 6.03 -8.25 14.95
C MET A 92 6.05 -7.31 13.73
N ALA A 93 4.88 -7.03 13.14
CA ALA A 93 4.79 -6.11 12.00
C ALA A 93 5.20 -4.68 12.38
N VAL A 94 4.75 -4.18 13.54
CA VAL A 94 5.16 -2.86 14.06
C VAL A 94 6.67 -2.81 14.31
N ALA A 95 7.23 -3.85 14.95
CA ALA A 95 8.67 -3.95 15.19
C ALA A 95 9.46 -3.99 13.87
N TRP A 96 8.97 -4.73 12.88
CA TRP A 96 9.60 -4.82 11.57
C TRP A 96 9.61 -3.48 10.82
N VAL A 97 8.49 -2.77 10.82
CA VAL A 97 8.39 -1.43 10.23
C VAL A 97 9.39 -0.48 10.89
N ARG A 98 9.48 -0.51 12.22
CA ARG A 98 10.42 0.33 12.98
C ARG A 98 11.87 0.02 12.65
N THR A 99 12.24 -1.26 12.58
CA THR A 99 13.62 -1.73 12.41
C THR A 99 14.10 -1.76 10.96
N SER A 100 13.21 -1.83 9.98
CA SER A 100 13.56 -1.93 8.55
C SER A 100 14.41 -0.77 8.00
N GLY A 101 14.40 0.39 8.66
CA GLY A 101 15.08 1.61 8.18
C GLY A 101 14.47 2.25 6.92
N CYS A 102 13.55 1.57 6.22
CA CYS A 102 12.86 2.11 5.06
C CYS A 102 11.86 3.17 5.49
N ARG A 103 12.01 4.39 4.98
CA ARG A 103 11.07 5.51 5.17
C ARG A 103 10.66 6.16 3.85
N GLU A 104 10.93 5.49 2.75
CA GLU A 104 10.58 6.02 1.43
C GLU A 104 9.12 5.70 1.10
N LEU A 105 8.77 4.43 0.91
CA LEU A 105 7.41 4.00 0.59
C LEU A 105 6.99 2.85 1.51
N ILE A 106 5.80 2.94 2.10
CA ILE A 106 5.12 1.81 2.74
C ILE A 106 3.80 1.52 2.03
N ILE A 107 3.55 0.23 1.78
CA ILE A 107 2.31 -0.26 1.21
C ILE A 107 1.67 -1.16 2.27
N LEU A 108 0.44 -0.82 2.66
CA LEU A 108 -0.38 -1.53 3.62
C LEU A 108 -1.57 -2.11 2.87
N ASP A 109 -1.54 -3.40 2.56
CA ASP A 109 -2.63 -4.08 1.86
C ASP A 109 -3.54 -4.79 2.85
N GLU A 110 -4.75 -4.25 3.08
CA GLU A 110 -5.73 -4.69 4.08
C GLU A 110 -5.13 -4.98 5.48
N PHE A 111 -4.09 -4.24 5.83
CA PHE A 111 -3.33 -4.47 7.05
C PHE A 111 -4.13 -4.13 8.31
N ASP A 112 -5.12 -3.24 8.19
CA ASP A 112 -6.02 -2.77 9.23
C ASP A 112 -6.81 -3.88 9.93
N LYS A 113 -6.93 -5.07 9.34
CA LYS A 113 -7.56 -6.22 10.01
C LYS A 113 -6.68 -6.91 11.05
N TYR A 114 -5.36 -6.67 11.02
CA TYR A 114 -4.39 -7.35 11.89
C TYR A 114 -3.97 -6.53 13.11
N VAL A 115 -4.31 -5.24 13.16
CA VAL A 115 -3.75 -4.31 14.13
C VAL A 115 -4.84 -3.45 14.77
N SER A 116 -4.59 -3.06 16.03
CA SER A 116 -5.39 -2.05 16.71
C SER A 116 -5.06 -0.64 16.19
N ASP A 117 -5.92 0.33 16.49
CA ASP A 117 -5.65 1.75 16.21
C ASP A 117 -4.32 2.23 16.85
N GLU A 118 -4.02 1.75 18.05
CA GLU A 118 -2.76 2.07 18.75
C GLU A 118 -1.55 1.53 17.98
N GLN A 119 -1.64 0.30 17.49
CA GLN A 119 -0.59 -0.32 16.68
C GLN A 119 -0.44 0.38 15.32
N MET A 120 -1.54 0.82 14.70
CA MET A 120 -1.49 1.65 13.48
C MET A 120 -0.79 2.98 13.71
N GLN A 121 -1.08 3.66 14.83
CA GLN A 121 -0.37 4.88 15.22
C GLN A 121 1.13 4.60 15.47
N ALA A 122 1.45 3.47 16.08
CA ALA A 122 2.80 3.05 16.40
C ALA A 122 3.70 2.82 15.16
N LEU A 123 3.11 2.63 13.98
CA LEU A 123 3.82 2.58 12.69
C LEU A 123 4.44 3.92 12.29
N ASN A 124 3.93 5.03 12.83
CA ASN A 124 4.35 6.39 12.47
C ASN A 124 4.38 6.60 10.94
N LEU A 125 3.27 6.26 10.28
CA LEU A 125 3.09 6.41 8.83
C LEU A 125 3.43 7.81 8.27
N PRO A 126 3.23 8.92 9.00
CA PRO A 126 3.65 10.26 8.55
C PRO A 126 5.18 10.39 8.37
N GLY A 127 5.96 9.51 8.98
CA GLY A 127 7.41 9.42 8.80
C GLY A 127 7.84 8.85 7.44
N PHE A 128 6.92 8.41 6.58
CA PHE A 128 7.21 7.91 5.23
C PHE A 128 7.02 9.00 4.17
N ASN A 129 7.81 8.98 3.09
CA ASN A 129 7.57 9.87 1.95
C ASN A 129 6.26 9.53 1.23
N TRP A 130 5.89 8.26 1.17
CA TRP A 130 4.64 7.80 0.58
C TRP A 130 4.03 6.67 1.39
N VAL A 131 2.72 6.74 1.56
CA VAL A 131 1.93 5.69 2.17
C VAL A 131 0.87 5.27 1.17
N VAL A 132 0.79 3.98 0.86
CA VAL A 132 -0.27 3.39 0.04
C VAL A 132 -1.11 2.52 0.96
N GLN A 133 -2.41 2.77 1.01
CA GLN A 133 -3.34 1.99 1.83
C GLN A 133 -4.38 1.33 0.93
N VAL A 134 -4.47 0.00 1.01
CA VAL A 134 -5.61 -0.77 0.52
C VAL A 134 -6.42 -1.14 1.75
N SER A 135 -7.69 -0.77 1.78
CA SER A 135 -8.58 -1.16 2.87
C SER A 135 -10.02 -1.21 2.34
N HIS A 136 -10.81 -2.10 2.94
CA HIS A 136 -12.26 -2.17 2.75
C HIS A 136 -13.00 -1.32 3.78
N LEU A 137 -12.30 -0.80 4.81
CA LEU A 137 -12.88 0.12 5.77
C LEU A 137 -13.06 1.51 5.14
N PRO A 138 -14.03 2.30 5.63
CA PRO A 138 -14.18 3.68 5.20
C PRO A 138 -12.87 4.45 5.36
N ARG A 139 -12.46 5.11 4.27
CA ARG A 139 -11.31 6.01 4.29
C ARG A 139 -11.53 7.11 5.34
N ARG A 140 -10.49 7.45 6.11
CA ARG A 140 -10.49 8.67 6.94
C ARG A 140 -10.62 9.92 6.03
N GLU A 141 -11.59 10.79 6.30
CA GLU A 141 -11.90 11.93 5.41
C GLU A 141 -10.73 12.93 5.27
N ARG A 142 -9.95 13.11 6.34
CA ARG A 142 -8.72 13.91 6.32
C ARG A 142 -7.73 13.36 7.33
N CYS A 143 -6.51 13.08 6.86
CA CYS A 143 -5.38 12.75 7.74
C CYS A 143 -4.46 13.97 7.82
N ALA A 144 -4.57 14.74 8.91
CA ALA A 144 -3.80 15.97 9.13
C ALA A 144 -2.27 15.76 9.09
N GLU A 145 -1.86 14.51 9.28
CA GLU A 145 -0.48 14.07 9.31
C GLU A 145 0.17 14.00 7.92
N PHE A 146 -0.62 13.92 6.84
CA PHE A 146 -0.12 13.95 5.46
C PHE A 146 -0.34 15.30 4.80
N SER A 147 0.60 15.71 3.95
CA SER A 147 0.47 16.96 3.20
C SER A 147 -0.57 16.85 2.09
N HIS A 148 -0.73 15.66 1.51
CA HIS A 148 -1.67 15.45 0.42
C HIS A 148 -2.37 14.09 0.57
N GLY A 149 -3.62 14.03 0.15
CA GLY A 149 -4.40 12.79 0.07
C GLY A 149 -4.86 12.54 -1.35
N PHE A 150 -4.69 11.31 -1.81
CA PHE A 150 -5.13 10.85 -3.13
C PHE A 150 -5.92 9.56 -2.99
N GLU A 151 -6.83 9.35 -3.92
CA GLU A 151 -7.57 8.11 -4.10
C GLU A 151 -7.35 7.60 -5.51
N LEU A 152 -6.98 6.32 -5.65
CA LEU A 152 -7.01 5.58 -6.90
C LEU A 152 -8.22 4.65 -6.83
N HIS A 153 -9.28 5.02 -7.54
CA HIS A 153 -10.51 4.26 -7.59
C HIS A 153 -10.48 3.22 -8.70
N PHE A 154 -10.88 1.98 -8.37
CA PHE A 154 -10.94 0.82 -9.25
C PHE A 154 -12.38 0.58 -9.67
N ASP A 155 -12.70 0.95 -10.90
CA ASP A 155 -14.03 0.80 -11.50
C ASP A 155 -14.04 -0.41 -12.44
N ARG A 156 -14.68 -1.50 -11.99
CA ARG A 156 -14.85 -2.75 -12.75
C ARG A 156 -16.34 -3.05 -12.92
N GLN A 157 -16.90 -2.66 -14.07
CA GLN A 157 -18.33 -2.82 -14.33
C GLN A 157 -18.72 -4.25 -14.74
N GLN A 158 -17.86 -4.95 -15.50
CA GLN A 158 -17.92 -6.37 -15.87
C GLN A 158 -16.73 -6.71 -16.81
N GLY A 159 -16.23 -7.95 -16.81
CA GLY A 159 -15.14 -8.39 -17.70
C GLY A 159 -13.73 -8.28 -17.10
N THR A 160 -12.72 -8.19 -17.97
CA THR A 160 -11.29 -8.21 -17.62
C THR A 160 -10.71 -6.83 -17.34
N ASP A 161 -11.35 -5.78 -17.85
CA ASP A 161 -10.81 -4.43 -17.81
C ASP A 161 -11.21 -3.71 -16.54
N VAL A 162 -10.22 -3.08 -15.90
CA VAL A 162 -10.39 -2.33 -14.66
C VAL A 162 -9.92 -0.90 -14.92
N ASN A 163 -10.85 0.04 -14.89
CA ASN A 163 -10.54 1.45 -15.11
C ASN A 163 -10.06 2.06 -13.80
N LEU A 164 -8.89 2.69 -13.85
CA LEU A 164 -8.28 3.34 -12.69
C LEU A 164 -8.41 4.85 -12.82
N ARG A 165 -9.05 5.48 -11.83
CA ARG A 165 -9.21 6.94 -11.79
C ARG A 165 -8.57 7.50 -10.54
N ILE A 166 -7.63 8.44 -10.72
CA ILE A 166 -7.03 9.16 -9.61
C ILE A 166 -7.82 10.43 -9.28
N THR A 167 -8.12 10.64 -8.01
CA THR A 167 -8.74 11.85 -7.48
C THR A 167 -7.90 12.41 -6.35
N GLN A 168 -7.65 13.72 -6.35
CA GLN A 168 -7.07 14.39 -5.20
C GLN A 168 -8.17 14.67 -4.17
N LEU A 169 -7.93 14.26 -2.93
CA LEU A 169 -8.91 14.33 -1.85
C LEU A 169 -8.77 15.62 -1.05
N TRP A 170 -7.52 15.95 -0.70
CA TRP A 170 -7.18 17.22 -0.09
C TRP A 170 -5.82 17.69 -0.60
N PRO A 171 -5.70 18.98 -0.96
CA PRO A 171 -4.41 19.65 -1.02
C PRO A 171 -3.95 20.04 0.39
N ARG A 172 -2.65 20.29 0.53
CA ARG A 172 -2.18 21.32 1.47
C ARG A 172 -2.07 22.63 0.73
#